data_AF-A0A4R8WRA1-F1
#
_entry.id   AF-A0A4R8WRA1-F1
#
_cell.length_a   1.000
_cell.length_b   1.000
_cell.length_c   1.000
_cell.angle_alpha   90.00
_cell.angle_beta   90.00
_cell.angle_gamma   90.00
#
_symmetry.space_group_name_H-M   'P 1'
#
loop_
_entity.id
_entity.type
_entity.pdbx_description
1 polymer ?
#
loop_
_entity_poly.entity_id
_entity_poly.type
_entity_poly.pdbx_seq_one_letter_code
_entity_poly.pdbx_strand_id
1 'polypeptide(L)' 'MIQDTTVPCPVCGHAMSEHTIVHGVHDTILNCPVPHPGAWDRDAFEPVNEFGMVTHQHPAEDPPVHG' A
#
# COMPACT_ATOMS: atom_id res chain seq x y z
N MET A 1 -6.27 -29.75 -11.42
CA MET A 1 -5.36 -28.63 -11.78
C MET A 1 -6.24 -27.39 -11.92
N ILE A 2 -6.32 -26.55 -10.89
CA ILE A 2 -7.15 -25.33 -10.94
C ILE A 2 -6.25 -24.22 -11.50
N GLN A 3 -6.34 -23.99 -12.81
CA GLN A 3 -5.75 -22.82 -13.46
C GLN A 3 -6.73 -21.67 -13.25
N ASP A 4 -6.70 -21.04 -12.08
CA ASP A 4 -7.48 -19.84 -11.81
C ASP A 4 -6.75 -18.62 -12.41
N THR A 5 -6.82 -18.50 -13.73
CA THR A 5 -6.30 -17.36 -14.49
C THR A 5 -7.36 -16.29 -14.74
N THR A 6 -8.59 -16.52 -14.27
CA THR A 6 -9.73 -15.61 -14.42
C THR A 6 -9.94 -14.69 -13.22
N VAL A 7 -9.39 -15.01 -12.04
CA VAL A 7 -9.48 -14.09 -10.89
C VAL A 7 -8.56 -12.88 -11.13
N PRO A 8 -9.12 -11.66 -11.08
CA PRO A 8 -8.32 -10.44 -11.17
C PRO A 8 -7.47 -10.28 -9.89
N CYS A 9 -6.28 -9.70 -10.05
CA CYS A 9 -5.42 -9.36 -8.93
C CYS A 9 -6.16 -8.40 -7.98
N PRO A 10 -6.26 -8.69 -6.68
CA PRO A 10 -6.98 -7.83 -5.74
C PRO A 10 -6.26 -6.51 -5.46
N VAL A 11 -4.99 -6.38 -5.86
CA VAL A 11 -4.18 -5.17 -5.65
C VAL A 11 -4.30 -4.22 -6.84
N CYS A 12 -4.09 -4.73 -8.06
CA CYS A 12 -4.01 -3.90 -9.26
C CYS A 12 -5.11 -4.18 -10.29
N GLY A 13 -5.98 -5.17 -10.09
CA GLY A 13 -7.14 -5.46 -10.95
C GLY A 13 -6.82 -6.20 -12.26
N HIS A 14 -5.54 -6.29 -12.64
CA HIS A 14 -5.07 -7.01 -13.82
C HIS A 14 -5.17 -8.54 -13.66
N ALA A 15 -5.16 -9.28 -14.77
CA ALA A 15 -5.19 -10.74 -14.71
C ALA A 15 -3.97 -11.29 -13.95
N MET A 16 -4.18 -12.30 -13.10
CA MET A 16 -3.09 -12.96 -12.36
C MET A 16 -2.03 -13.58 -13.28
N SER A 17 -2.38 -13.89 -14.53
CA SER A 17 -1.43 -14.37 -15.56
C SER A 17 -0.39 -13.33 -15.98
N GLU A 18 -0.66 -12.04 -15.77
CA GLU A 18 0.30 -10.96 -16.07
C GLU A 18 1.33 -10.77 -14.94
N HIS A 19 1.16 -11.47 -13.81
CA HIS A 19 2.02 -11.35 -12.64
C HIS A 19 3.16 -12.35 -12.66
N THR A 20 4.27 -12.01 -12.00
CA THR A 20 5.40 -12.94 -11.80
C THR A 20 5.45 -13.41 -10.36
N ILE A 21 5.35 -14.73 -10.16
CA ILE A 21 5.49 -15.36 -8.85
C ILE A 21 6.92 -15.89 -8.71
N VAL A 22 7.66 -15.41 -7.72
CA VAL A 22 9.01 -15.85 -7.37
C VAL A 22 8.94 -16.73 -6.14
N HIS A 23 9.37 -17.98 -6.27
CA HIS A 23 9.42 -18.93 -5.16
C HIS A 23 10.83 -18.97 -4.57
N GLY A 24 10.97 -18.50 -3.34
CA GLY A 24 12.19 -18.60 -2.54
C GLY A 24 12.19 -19.85 -1.65
N VAL A 25 13.28 -20.04 -0.92
CA VAL A 25 13.45 -21.19 0.00
C VAL A 25 12.52 -21.09 1.21
N HIS A 26 12.14 -19.88 1.61
CA HIS A 26 11.34 -19.62 2.82
C HIS A 26 10.09 -18.78 2.54
N ASP A 27 9.98 -18.19 1.36
CA ASP A 27 8.96 -17.23 1.01
C ASP A 27 8.53 -17.38 -0.46
N THR A 28 7.37 -16.82 -0.77
CA THR A 28 6.89 -16.71 -2.15
C THR A 28 6.42 -15.28 -2.35
N ILE A 29 6.99 -14.62 -3.35
CA ILE A 29 6.75 -13.21 -3.65
C ILE A 29 5.94 -13.11 -4.93
N LEU A 30 4.78 -12.45 -4.86
CA LEU A 30 3.96 -12.08 -6.02
C LEU A 30 4.32 -10.65 -6.46
N ASN A 31 4.85 -10.49 -7.67
CA ASN A 31 5.14 -9.18 -8.25
C ASN A 31 4.00 -8.74 -9.19
N CYS A 32 3.29 -7.66 -8.84
CA CYS A 32 2.33 -7.03 -9.77
C CYS A 32 3.09 -6.20 -10.83
N PRO A 33 2.70 -6.31 -12.12
CA PRO A 33 3.37 -5.62 -13.22
C PRO A 33 3.08 -4.11 -13.26
N VAL A 34 2.01 -3.66 -12.60
CA VAL A 34 1.67 -2.24 -12.52
C VAL A 34 2.59 -1.57 -11.50
N PRO A 35 3.38 -0.55 -11.90
CA PRO A 35 4.11 0.25 -10.94
C PRO A 35 3.07 0.95 -10.05
N HIS A 36 3.02 0.57 -8.78
CA HIS A 36 2.12 1.20 -7.83
C HIS A 36 2.54 2.67 -7.67
N PRO A 37 1.66 3.63 -7.99
CA PRO A 37 1.95 5.04 -7.77
C PRO A 37 1.95 5.29 -6.27
N GLY A 38 3.14 5.29 -5.68
CA GLY A 38 3.32 5.42 -4.24
C GLY A 38 3.25 4.06 -3.55
N ALA A 39 4.26 3.79 -2.73
CA ALA A 39 4.23 2.75 -1.73
C ALA A 39 2.89 2.81 -0.98
N TRP A 40 2.37 1.64 -0.64
CA TRP A 40 1.16 1.43 0.13
C TRP A 40 0.92 2.58 1.11
N ASP A 41 -0.10 3.38 0.85
CA ASP A 41 -0.46 4.62 1.53
C ASP A 41 0.69 5.61 1.76
N ARG A 42 0.53 6.84 1.28
CA ARG A 42 1.50 7.91 1.56
C ARG A 42 1.65 8.16 3.07
N ASP A 43 0.66 7.68 3.84
CA ASP A 43 0.61 7.76 5.29
C ASP A 43 1.07 6.49 6.01
N ALA A 44 1.47 5.42 5.30
CA ALA A 44 1.99 4.20 5.95
C ALA A 44 3.34 4.39 6.67
N PHE A 45 4.01 5.50 6.40
CA PHE A 45 5.22 5.91 7.10
C PHE A 45 5.01 7.11 8.02
N GLU A 46 3.79 7.64 8.10
CA GLU A 46 3.47 8.72 9.03
C GLU A 46 3.47 8.17 10.46
N PRO A 47 3.94 8.96 11.44
CA PRO A 47 3.86 8.56 12.84
C PRO A 47 2.41 8.24 13.22
N VAL A 48 2.21 7.07 13.84
CA VAL A 48 0.90 6.64 14.35
C VAL A 48 0.88 6.70 15.87
N ASN A 49 -0.30 6.92 16.45
CA ASN A 49 -0.51 6.79 17.89
C ASN A 49 -0.59 5.30 18.31
N GLU A 50 -0.78 5.07 19.60
CA GLU A 50 -0.89 3.74 20.22
C GLU A 50 -2.06 2.90 19.70
N PHE A 51 -3.01 3.52 18.98
CA PHE A 51 -4.16 2.87 18.36
C PHE A 51 -3.97 2.64 16.85
N GLY A 52 -2.81 3.00 16.28
CA GLY A 52 -2.52 2.81 14.86
C GLY A 52 -3.17 3.84 13.93
N MET A 53 -3.62 4.99 14.45
CA MET A 53 -4.13 6.09 13.65
C MET A 53 -3.01 7.11 13.36
N VAL A 54 -2.95 7.61 12.12
CA VAL A 54 -1.98 8.63 11.67
C VAL A 54 -2.13 9.90 12.50
N THR A 55 -1.03 10.37 13.09
CA THR A 55 -1.00 11.66 13.77
C THR A 55 -0.64 12.73 12.75
N HIS A 56 -1.64 13.40 12.18
CA HIS A 56 -1.39 14.61 11.40
C HIS A 56 -0.86 15.69 12.36
N GLN A 57 0.46 15.91 12.37
CA GLN A 57 1.00 17.11 12.98
C GLN A 57 0.58 18.28 12.08
N HIS A 58 -0.56 18.91 12.37
CA HIS A 58 -0.82 20.25 11.83
C HIS A 58 0.39 21.11 12.23
N PRO A 59 1.12 21.74 11.28
CA PRO A 59 2.01 22.82 11.63
C PRO A 59 1.15 23.82 12.38
N ALA A 60 1.56 24.16 13.60
CA ALA A 60 0.86 25.07 14.48
C ALA A 60 0.22 26.20 13.69
N GLU A 61 -1.11 26.17 13.61
CA GLU A 61 -1.92 27.33 13.29
C GLU A 61 -1.54 28.38 14.32
N ASP A 62 -0.74 29.36 13.87
CA ASP A 62 -0.40 30.55 14.66
C ASP A 62 -1.70 31.10 15.25
N PRO A 63 -1.80 31.31 16.58
CA PRO A 63 -3.02 31.83 17.17
C PRO A 63 -3.32 33.22 16.57
N PRO A 64 -4.59 33.53 16.25
CA PRO A 64 -4.91 34.84 15.72
C PRO A 64 -4.60 35.90 16.78
N VAL A 65 -3.67 36.80 16.46
CA VAL A 65 -3.48 38.05 17.21
C VAL A 65 -4.78 38.84 17.04
N HIS A 66 -5.55 38.92 18.12
CA HIS A 66 -6.62 39.91 18.23
C HIS A 66 -5.99 41.25 18.63
N GLY A 67 -6.00 42.19 17.69
CA GLY A 67 -5.66 43.61 17.89
C GLY A 67 -6.61 44.48 17.07
#